data_AF-A0A7R8V8Y5-F1
#
_entry.id   AF-A0A7R8V8Y5-F1
#
_cell.length_a   1.000
_cell.length_b   1.000
_cell.length_c   1.000
_cell.angle_alpha   90.00
_cell.angle_beta   90.00
_cell.angle_gamma   90.00
#
_symmetry.space_group_name_H-M   'P 1'
#
loop_
_entity.id
_entity.type
_entity.pdbx_description
1 polymer ?
#
loop_
_entity_poly.entity_id
_entity_poly.type
_entity_poly.pdbx_seq_one_letter_code
_entity_poly.pdbx_strand_id
1 'polypeptide(L)'
;MGPIFASQSHRKFSAPRHGSMGFYPKKRSSRHRGKVKAFPKDDPAKPVHLTAFLAYKAGMTHVVREADRPGSNFLVKVHKLGLNPGPQHRSLTPCPYLDHQVTV
;
A
#
# COMPACT_ATOMS: atom_id res chain seq x y z
N MET A 1 -30.86 27.36 -48.35
CA MET A 1 -31.42 27.31 -46.98
C MET A 1 -31.32 25.88 -46.46
N GLY A 2 -30.57 25.68 -45.37
CA GLY A 2 -30.63 24.51 -44.47
C GLY A 2 -29.52 23.43 -44.61
N PRO A 3 -29.09 22.75 -43.52
CA PRO A 3 -29.01 23.15 -42.11
C PRO A 3 -27.57 23.04 -41.54
N ILE A 4 -27.30 23.78 -40.46
CA ILE A 4 -26.01 23.83 -39.76
C ILE A 4 -25.99 22.72 -38.69
N PHE A 5 -25.34 21.59 -38.96
CA PHE A 5 -25.08 20.58 -37.93
C PHE A 5 -23.99 21.12 -36.99
N ALA A 6 -24.37 21.63 -35.83
CA ALA A 6 -23.42 22.08 -34.82
C ALA A 6 -22.50 20.92 -34.40
N SER A 7 -21.21 21.03 -34.70
CA SER A 7 -20.20 20.04 -34.31
C SER A 7 -20.05 20.06 -32.78
N GLN A 8 -20.54 19.04 -32.10
CA GLN A 8 -20.40 18.89 -30.65
C GLN A 8 -19.02 18.28 -30.33
N SER A 9 -17.96 19.06 -30.56
CA SER A 9 -16.56 18.63 -30.47
C SER A 9 -15.95 18.76 -29.06
N HIS A 10 -16.62 19.48 -28.16
CA HIS A 10 -16.08 19.84 -26.85
C HIS A 10 -17.05 19.53 -25.71
N ARG A 11 -16.49 19.03 -24.60
CA ARG A 11 -17.25 18.71 -23.39
C ARG A 11 -17.76 20.02 -22.77
N LYS A 12 -19.07 20.14 -22.52
CA LYS A 12 -19.70 21.38 -22.02
C LYS A 12 -19.09 21.90 -20.71
N PHE A 13 -18.64 21.00 -19.83
CA PHE A 13 -17.99 21.33 -18.57
C PHE A 13 -16.75 20.46 -18.36
N SER A 14 -15.70 21.03 -17.74
CA SER A 14 -14.54 20.28 -17.28
C SER A 14 -14.95 19.34 -16.14
N ALA A 15 -14.51 18.09 -16.20
CA ALA A 15 -14.68 17.14 -15.10
C ALA A 15 -13.40 16.33 -14.91
N PRO A 16 -13.04 15.97 -13.67
CA PRO A 16 -11.90 15.09 -13.39
C PRO A 16 -12.04 13.74 -14.12
N ARG A 17 -10.89 13.10 -14.36
CA ARG A 17 -10.88 11.74 -14.93
C ARG A 17 -11.46 10.73 -13.94
N HIS A 18 -12.19 9.74 -14.44
CA HIS A 18 -12.75 8.66 -13.62
C HIS A 18 -11.67 7.63 -13.28
N GLY A 19 -10.92 7.91 -12.21
CA GLY A 19 -9.89 7.03 -11.65
C GLY A 19 -8.47 7.35 -12.14
N SER A 20 -7.48 6.80 -11.44
CA SER A 20 -6.06 6.98 -11.74
C SER A 20 -5.60 6.03 -12.85
N MET A 21 -4.84 6.56 -13.81
CA MET A 21 -4.27 5.79 -14.91
C MET A 21 -3.13 4.86 -14.47
N GLY A 22 -2.49 5.11 -13.32
CA GLY A 22 -1.38 4.31 -12.80
C GLY A 22 -1.76 2.89 -12.35
N PHE A 23 -3.05 2.57 -12.27
CA PHE A 23 -3.57 1.25 -11.92
C PHE A 23 -4.08 0.45 -13.13
N TYR A 24 -3.88 0.96 -14.35
CA TYR A 24 -4.15 0.19 -15.57
C TYR A 24 -2.91 -0.65 -15.94
N PRO A 25 -3.10 -1.88 -16.43
CA PRO A 25 -4.36 -2.56 -16.72
C PRO A 25 -5.06 -3.13 -15.47
N LYS A 26 -6.40 -3.03 -15.40
CA LYS A 26 -7.24 -3.60 -14.32
C LYS A 26 -7.39 -5.13 -14.42
N LYS A 27 -6.28 -5.84 -14.61
CA LYS A 27 -6.22 -7.30 -14.65
C LYS A 27 -5.91 -7.85 -13.24
N ARG A 28 -6.24 -9.13 -12.99
CA ARG A 28 -5.84 -9.81 -11.74
C ARG A 28 -4.32 -9.90 -11.66
N SER A 29 -3.76 -9.79 -10.46
CA SER A 29 -2.33 -10.01 -10.24
C SER A 29 -1.96 -11.45 -10.58
N SER A 30 -0.79 -11.66 -11.18
CA SER A 30 -0.30 -13.01 -11.46
C SER A 30 0.15 -13.76 -10.21
N ARG A 31 0.51 -13.03 -9.15
CA ARG A 31 1.01 -13.58 -7.88
C ARG A 31 -0.06 -13.47 -6.80
N HIS A 32 -0.12 -14.49 -5.95
CA HIS A 32 -0.98 -14.52 -4.76
C HIS A 32 -0.40 -13.72 -3.59
N ARG A 33 0.92 -13.61 -3.50
CA ARG A 33 1.63 -12.81 -2.47
C ARG A 33 2.11 -11.48 -3.07
N GLY A 34 2.10 -10.43 -2.25
CA GLY A 34 2.68 -9.13 -2.62
C GLY A 34 4.17 -9.26 -2.92
N LYS A 35 4.64 -8.61 -3.99
CA LYS A 35 6.08 -8.47 -4.29
C LYS A 35 6.53 -7.06 -3.91
N VAL A 36 7.55 -6.97 -3.07
CA VAL A 36 8.25 -5.70 -2.81
C VAL A 36 9.00 -5.30 -4.09
N LYS A 37 8.72 -4.10 -4.62
CA LYS A 37 9.37 -3.59 -5.85
C LYS A 37 10.65 -2.83 -5.54
N ALA A 38 10.71 -2.17 -4.38
CA ALA A 38 11.86 -1.44 -3.90
C ALA A 38 11.92 -1.62 -2.39
N PHE A 39 13.08 -2.04 -1.89
CA PHE A 39 13.36 -2.07 -0.47
C PHE A 39 13.77 -0.67 0.02
N PRO A 40 13.68 -0.40 1.34
CA PRO A 40 14.30 0.79 1.93
C PRO A 40 15.78 0.87 1.57
N LYS A 41 16.34 2.09 1.57
CA LYS A 41 17.79 2.26 1.41
C LYS A 41 18.49 1.87 2.70
N ASP A 42 19.65 1.25 2.58
CA ASP A 42 20.45 0.80 3.72
C ASP A 42 21.17 1.98 4.40
N ASP A 43 21.15 1.97 5.73
CA ASP A 43 21.89 2.92 6.58
C ASP A 43 22.97 2.11 7.33
N PRO A 44 24.27 2.29 7.03
CA PRO A 44 25.35 1.47 7.63
C PRO A 44 25.55 1.73 9.13
N ALA A 45 24.93 2.76 9.69
CA ALA A 45 24.97 3.06 11.12
C ALA A 45 24.03 2.19 11.96
N LYS A 46 23.06 1.51 11.34
CA LYS A 46 22.07 0.69 12.05
C LYS A 46 22.45 -0.79 11.97
N PRO A 47 22.17 -1.58 13.02
CA PRO A 47 22.39 -3.02 12.96
C PRO A 47 21.47 -3.67 11.92
N VAL A 48 21.90 -4.83 11.42
CA VAL A 48 21.16 -5.64 10.44
C VAL A 48 19.74 -5.92 10.96
N HIS A 49 18.75 -5.59 10.14
CA HIS A 49 17.35 -5.79 10.46
C HIS A 49 16.61 -6.43 9.27
N LEU A 50 15.63 -7.29 9.57
CA LEU A 50 14.81 -7.92 8.54
C LEU A 50 13.87 -6.88 7.93
N THR A 51 13.95 -6.69 6.61
CA THR A 51 13.25 -5.60 5.91
C THR A 51 11.75 -5.86 5.70
N ALA A 52 11.31 -7.13 5.64
CA ALA A 52 9.92 -7.49 5.38
C ALA A 52 9.50 -8.79 6.07
N PHE A 53 8.22 -8.86 6.46
CA PHE A 53 7.58 -10.05 7.05
C PHE A 53 6.32 -10.44 6.27
N LEU A 54 6.04 -11.75 6.21
CA LEU A 54 4.79 -12.26 5.66
C LEU A 54 3.74 -12.35 6.77
N ALA A 55 2.55 -11.80 6.52
CA ALA A 55 1.43 -11.88 7.44
C ALA A 55 0.13 -12.15 6.69
N TYR A 56 -0.84 -12.77 7.38
CA TYR A 56 -2.16 -13.09 6.83
C TYR A 56 -3.23 -12.32 7.58
N LYS A 57 -4.23 -11.82 6.85
CA LYS A 57 -5.36 -11.10 7.43
C LYS A 57 -6.28 -12.08 8.17
N ALA A 58 -6.41 -11.94 9.49
CA ALA A 58 -7.32 -12.76 10.30
C ALA A 58 -8.69 -12.09 10.54
N GLY A 59 -8.71 -10.76 10.69
CA GLY A 59 -9.96 -10.05 10.98
C GLY A 59 -9.78 -8.56 11.27
N MET A 60 -10.84 -7.94 11.78
CA MET A 60 -10.82 -6.55 12.26
C MET A 60 -11.54 -6.44 13.59
N THR A 61 -10.98 -5.66 14.52
CA THR A 61 -11.58 -5.37 15.82
C THR A 61 -11.60 -3.86 16.06
N HIS A 62 -12.44 -3.41 16.99
CA HIS A 62 -12.45 -2.04 17.48
C HIS A 62 -11.64 -1.98 18.78
N VAL A 63 -10.74 -1.01 18.89
CA VAL A 63 -9.97 -0.78 20.12
C VAL A 63 -10.13 0.68 20.53
N VAL A 64 -10.50 0.89 21.78
CA VAL A 64 -10.56 2.21 22.40
C VAL A 64 -9.15 2.58 22.88
N ARG A 65 -8.64 3.74 22.45
CA ARG A 65 -7.36 4.30 22.92
C ARG A 65 -7.51 5.79 23.18
N GLU A 66 -6.75 6.27 24.15
CA GLU A 66 -6.53 7.70 24.36
C GLU A 66 -5.53 8.21 23.31
N ALA A 67 -5.70 9.46 22.85
CA ALA A 67 -4.88 10.02 21.78
C ALA A 67 -3.87 11.04 22.34
N ASP A 68 -2.58 10.68 22.32
CA ASP A 68 -1.50 11.54 22.84
C ASP A 68 -1.03 12.64 21.85
N ARG A 69 -1.73 12.83 20.72
CA ARG A 69 -1.31 13.80 19.70
C ARG A 69 -1.88 15.20 19.99
N PRO A 70 -1.05 16.18 20.41
CA PRO A 70 -1.52 17.53 20.72
C PRO A 70 -2.07 18.22 19.47
N GLY A 71 -3.14 19.00 19.62
CA GLY A 71 -3.80 19.73 18.53
C GLY A 71 -4.72 18.91 17.64
N SER A 72 -5.05 17.67 18.02
CA SER A 72 -6.08 16.87 17.34
C SER A 72 -7.42 16.96 18.08
N ASN A 73 -8.53 17.11 17.34
CA ASN A 73 -9.88 17.32 17.88
C ASN A 73 -10.50 16.06 18.56
N PHE A 74 -9.69 15.09 18.97
CA PHE A 74 -10.16 13.79 19.44
C PHE A 74 -9.46 13.42 20.75
N LEU A 75 -10.24 13.26 21.83
CA LEU A 75 -9.74 12.90 23.16
C LEU A 75 -9.70 11.37 23.34
N VAL A 76 -10.75 10.66 22.89
CA VAL A 76 -10.85 9.19 22.86
C VAL A 76 -11.14 8.71 21.44
N LYS A 77 -10.34 7.80 20.89
CA LYS A 77 -10.53 7.23 19.54
C LYS A 77 -10.85 5.75 19.58
N VAL A 78 -11.89 5.37 18.84
CA VAL A 78 -12.13 3.99 18.44
C VAL A 78 -11.35 3.72 17.16
N HIS A 79 -10.23 3.00 17.28
CA HIS A 79 -9.43 2.61 16.12
C HIS A 79 -9.91 1.27 15.58
N LYS A 80 -10.30 1.24 14.30
CA LYS A 80 -10.55 -0.01 13.58
C LYS A 80 -9.22 -0.61 13.19
N LEU A 81 -8.78 -1.64 13.91
CA LEU A 81 -7.50 -2.30 13.68
C LEU A 81 -7.69 -3.60 12.92
N GLY A 82 -6.72 -3.90 12.05
CA GLY A 82 -6.65 -5.17 11.35
C GLY A 82 -5.74 -6.15 12.08
N LEU A 83 -6.25 -7.35 12.39
CA LEU A 83 -5.44 -8.42 12.96
C LEU A 83 -4.69 -9.14 11.85
N ASN A 84 -3.36 -9.20 11.96
CA ASN A 84 -2.49 -9.95 11.08
C ASN A 84 -1.54 -10.82 11.92
N PRO A 85 -1.93 -12.04 12.34
CA PRO A 85 -1.01 -12.94 13.04
C PRO A 85 0.18 -13.27 12.12
N GLY A 86 1.39 -13.00 12.60
CA GLY A 86 2.63 -13.37 11.92
C GLY A 86 2.98 -14.82 12.25
N PRO A 87 3.07 -15.75 11.28
CA PRO A 87 3.67 -17.04 11.54
C PRO A 87 5.17 -16.88 11.85
N GLN A 88 5.73 -17.72 12.72
CA GLN A 88 7.18 -17.75 12.93
C GLN A 88 7.86 -18.16 11.61
N HIS A 89 8.66 -17.26 11.05
CA HIS A 89 9.35 -17.49 9.79
C HIS A 89 10.62 -18.31 10.04
N ARG A 90 10.75 -19.48 9.39
CA ARG A 90 12.00 -20.25 9.38
C ARG A 90 12.79 -19.90 8.11
N SER A 91 14.02 -19.41 8.27
CA SER A 91 14.96 -19.25 7.16
C SER A 91 15.41 -20.64 6.69
N LEU A 92 15.12 -20.98 5.43
CA LEU A 92 15.40 -22.32 4.90
C LEU A 92 16.76 -22.45 4.19
N THR A 93 17.56 -21.39 4.08
CA THR A 93 19.01 -21.36 3.73
C THR A 93 19.43 -19.90 3.45
N PRO A 94 20.69 -19.50 3.71
CA PRO A 94 21.23 -18.24 3.18
C PRO A 94 21.54 -18.42 1.69
N CYS A 95 20.88 -17.62 0.85
CA CYS A 95 21.12 -17.60 -0.59
C CYS A 95 21.97 -16.36 -0.89
N PRO A 96 23.25 -16.50 -1.28
CA PRO A 96 24.21 -15.38 -1.28
C PRO A 96 23.84 -14.26 -2.27
N TYR A 97 23.02 -14.54 -3.29
CA TYR A 97 22.57 -13.52 -4.25
C TYR A 97 21.32 -12.74 -3.80
N LEU A 98 20.55 -13.27 -2.84
CA LEU A 98 19.46 -12.55 -2.18
C LEU A 98 19.93 -11.78 -0.95
N ASP A 99 21.05 -12.21 -0.36
CA ASP A 99 21.61 -11.61 0.85
C ASP A 99 22.14 -10.19 0.61
N HIS A 100 22.56 -9.83 -0.60
CA HIS A 100 22.92 -8.43 -0.94
C HIS A 100 21.73 -7.46 -1.06
N GLN A 101 20.49 -7.94 -1.06
CA GLN A 101 19.28 -7.08 -1.01
C GLN A 101 18.58 -7.12 0.35
N VAL A 102 19.05 -7.93 1.29
CA VAL A 102 18.45 -8.13 2.61
C VAL A 102 19.46 -7.92 3.75
N THR A 103 20.75 -7.87 3.43
CA THR A 103 21.86 -7.67 4.36
C THR A 103 22.93 -6.80 3.69
N VAL A 104 22.82 -5.50 3.92
CA VAL A 104 23.95 -4.59 4.14
C VAL A 104 23.58 -3.72 5.34
#